data_AF-K1UHB7-F1
#
_entry.id   AF-K1UHB7-F1
#
_cell.length_a   1.000
_cell.length_b   1.000
_cell.length_c   1.000
_cell.angle_alpha   90.00
_cell.angle_beta   90.00
_cell.angle_gamma   90.00
#
_symmetry.space_group_name_H-M   'P 1'
#
loop_
_entity.id
_entity.type
_entity.pdbx_description
1 polymer ?
#
loop_
_entity_poly.entity_id
_entity_poly.type
_entity_poly.pdbx_seq_one_letter_code
_entity_poly.pdbx_strand_id
1 'polypeptide(L)'
;METFGFSVNNDAFEKYSWYFHNALIRANYNNLQKGVHSTTKFLEMFFSNLLLDTHYELKNKCRHIDYAENNFQSINSKVLKYQFDTLDCTLEELAVLELVAKNSTIKQQELVEATGKSIATIKRIMKSLQNKNYIRRESGKRYGKWEVLIHLL
;
A
#
# COMPACT_ATOMS: atom_id res chain seq x y z
N MET A 1 12.69 -7.21 -37.47
CA MET A 1 13.85 -7.00 -36.59
C MET A 1 14.87 -8.05 -36.96
N GLU A 2 16.11 -7.64 -37.27
CA GLU A 2 17.21 -8.59 -37.45
C GLU A 2 17.54 -9.20 -36.09
N THR A 3 17.45 -10.52 -36.02
CA THR A 3 17.89 -11.28 -34.87
C THR A 3 19.39 -11.48 -34.99
N PHE A 4 20.17 -11.01 -34.00
CA PHE A 4 21.63 -11.19 -33.93
C PHE A 4 22.02 -12.66 -33.68
N GLY A 5 21.54 -13.60 -34.50
CA GLY A 5 21.74 -15.04 -34.36
C GLY A 5 20.84 -15.74 -33.33
N PHE A 6 19.97 -15.00 -32.63
CA PHE A 6 19.08 -15.54 -31.59
C PHE A 6 17.64 -15.63 -32.09
N SER A 7 16.93 -16.74 -31.87
CA SER A 7 15.49 -16.80 -32.13
C SER A 7 14.74 -16.03 -31.03
N VAL A 8 14.73 -14.71 -31.15
CA VAL A 8 14.06 -13.83 -30.18
C VAL A 8 12.71 -13.43 -30.73
N ASN A 9 11.66 -13.75 -29.99
CA ASN A 9 10.31 -13.30 -30.31
C ASN A 9 10.10 -11.85 -29.83
N ASN A 10 9.46 -11.03 -30.66
CA ASN A 10 9.16 -9.63 -30.37
C ASN A 10 8.13 -9.46 -29.22
N ASP A 11 7.39 -10.52 -28.90
CA ASP A 11 6.39 -10.54 -27.82
C ASP A 11 6.93 -10.03 -26.48
N ALA A 12 8.22 -10.28 -26.19
CA ALA A 12 8.87 -9.80 -24.97
C ALA A 12 8.95 -8.26 -24.92
N PHE A 13 9.30 -7.63 -26.04
CA PHE A 13 9.34 -6.17 -26.15
C PHE A 13 7.93 -5.57 -26.19
N GLU A 14 6.96 -6.23 -26.80
CA GLU A 14 5.57 -5.78 -26.79
C GLU A 14 5.03 -5.75 -25.34
N LYS A 15 5.13 -6.89 -24.64
CA LYS A 15 4.58 -7.07 -23.29
C LYS A 15 5.27 -6.23 -22.23
N TYR A 16 6.59 -6.02 -22.36
CA TYR A 16 7.41 -5.34 -21.35
C TYR A 16 8.05 -4.04 -21.85
N SER A 17 7.54 -3.45 -22.95
CA SER A 17 8.00 -2.18 -23.53
C SER A 17 8.19 -1.08 -22.48
N TRP A 18 7.19 -0.89 -21.62
CA TRP A 18 7.23 0.13 -20.57
C TRP A 18 8.31 -0.16 -19.51
N TYR A 19 8.53 -1.44 -19.20
CA TYR A 19 9.60 -1.86 -18.28
C TYR A 19 10.97 -1.59 -18.87
N PHE A 20 11.17 -1.97 -20.13
CA PHE A 20 12.42 -1.74 -20.84
C PHE A 20 12.76 -0.25 -20.92
N HIS A 21 11.77 0.60 -21.23
CA HIS A 21 11.95 2.06 -21.23
C HIS A 21 12.39 2.59 -19.86
N ASN A 22 11.73 2.16 -18.78
CA ASN A 22 12.11 2.58 -17.42
C ASN A 22 13.49 2.07 -17.01
N ALA A 23 13.85 0.85 -17.42
CA ALA A 23 15.16 0.27 -17.18
C ALA A 23 16.26 1.08 -17.86
N LEU A 24 16.04 1.56 -19.09
CA LEU A 24 16.96 2.46 -19.79
C LEU A 24 17.13 3.79 -19.06
N ILE A 25 16.04 4.40 -18.56
CA ILE A 25 16.13 5.62 -17.76
C ILE A 25 16.97 5.36 -16.51
N ARG A 26 16.72 4.24 -15.81
CA ARG A 26 17.43 3.93 -14.57
C ARG A 26 18.91 3.60 -14.78
N ALA A 27 19.26 3.02 -15.91
CA ALA A 27 20.66 2.78 -16.28
C ALA A 27 21.43 4.07 -16.56
N ASN A 28 20.74 5.15 -16.93
CA ASN A 28 21.36 6.42 -17.31
C ASN A 28 21.14 7.57 -16.29
N TYR A 29 20.28 7.39 -15.29
CA TYR A 29 19.95 8.43 -14.32
C TYR A 29 20.81 8.35 -13.06
N ASN A 30 21.47 9.46 -12.72
CA ASN A 30 22.22 9.66 -11.49
C ASN A 30 21.73 10.93 -10.77
N ASN A 31 21.57 10.87 -9.45
CA ASN A 31 21.27 12.03 -8.60
C ASN A 31 21.92 11.86 -7.22
N LEU A 32 23.12 12.42 -7.07
CA LEU A 32 23.93 12.31 -5.85
C LEU A 32 23.26 12.97 -4.63
N GLN A 33 22.56 14.10 -4.82
CA GLN A 33 21.87 14.79 -3.73
C GLN A 33 20.75 13.94 -3.11
N LYS A 34 20.16 13.06 -3.91
CA LYS A 34 19.12 12.11 -3.49
C LYS A 34 19.66 10.68 -3.30
N GLY A 35 20.97 10.47 -3.35
CA GLY A 35 21.60 9.15 -3.24
C GLY A 35 21.22 8.15 -4.34
N VAL A 36 20.73 8.63 -5.49
CA VAL A 36 20.33 7.76 -6.61
C VAL A 36 21.51 7.53 -7.53
N HIS A 37 21.87 6.26 -7.73
CA HIS A 37 22.89 5.84 -8.67
C HIS A 37 22.27 5.10 -9.86
N SER A 38 22.92 5.23 -11.01
CA SER A 38 22.62 4.47 -12.23
C SER A 38 22.80 2.98 -11.96
N THR A 39 21.87 2.17 -12.44
CA THR A 39 21.96 0.71 -12.32
C THR A 39 21.45 0.01 -13.57
N THR A 40 22.21 -0.98 -14.05
CA THR A 40 21.88 -1.84 -15.21
C THR A 40 21.08 -3.07 -14.82
N LYS A 41 20.88 -3.33 -13.53
CA LYS A 41 20.21 -4.53 -13.00
C LYS A 41 18.88 -4.87 -13.70
N PHE A 42 18.07 -3.85 -14.00
CA PHE A 42 16.78 -4.04 -14.65
C PHE A 42 16.92 -4.42 -16.13
N LEU A 43 17.92 -3.89 -16.82
CA LEU A 43 18.25 -4.29 -18.19
C LEU A 43 18.78 -5.73 -18.20
N GLU A 44 19.64 -6.07 -17.26
CA GLU A 44 20.19 -7.43 -17.10
C GLU A 44 19.07 -8.45 -16.86
N MET A 45 18.10 -8.16 -16.00
CA MET A 45 16.92 -9.03 -15.79
C MET A 45 16.10 -9.20 -17.07
N PHE A 46 15.89 -8.11 -17.83
CA PHE A 46 15.16 -8.17 -19.09
C PHE A 46 15.88 -9.03 -20.13
N PHE A 47 17.18 -8.81 -20.34
CA PHE A 47 17.97 -9.58 -21.32
C PHE A 47 18.20 -11.02 -20.88
N SER A 48 18.30 -11.30 -19.58
CA SER A 48 18.38 -12.67 -19.08
C SER A 48 17.11 -13.45 -19.45
N ASN A 49 15.93 -12.85 -19.27
CA ASN A 49 14.69 -13.49 -19.70
C ASN A 49 14.61 -13.68 -21.21
N LEU A 50 15.17 -12.74 -21.96
CA LEU A 50 15.12 -12.72 -23.41
C LEU A 50 16.08 -13.73 -24.07
N LEU A 51 17.28 -13.88 -23.52
CA LEU A 51 18.39 -14.60 -24.15
C LEU A 51 18.77 -15.90 -23.43
N LEU A 52 18.54 -15.97 -22.12
CA LEU A 52 18.99 -17.07 -21.27
C LEU A 52 17.83 -17.92 -20.74
N ASP A 53 16.61 -17.68 -21.23
CA ASP A 53 15.37 -18.34 -20.80
C ASP A 53 15.14 -18.28 -19.28
N THR A 54 15.58 -17.20 -18.63
CA THR A 54 15.26 -16.99 -17.21
C THR A 54 13.83 -16.48 -17.04
N HIS A 55 13.30 -16.62 -15.82
CA HIS A 55 11.93 -16.21 -15.51
C HIS A 55 11.89 -15.15 -14.41
N TYR A 56 12.76 -14.14 -14.50
CA TYR A 56 12.71 -12.99 -13.60
C TYR A 56 11.40 -12.23 -13.77
N GLU A 57 10.86 -11.74 -12.67
CA GLU A 57 9.62 -10.98 -12.70
C GLU A 57 9.88 -9.51 -13.09
N LEU A 58 9.38 -9.11 -14.27
CA LEU A 58 9.57 -7.76 -14.81
C LEU A 58 8.45 -6.81 -14.38
N LYS A 59 8.49 -6.37 -13.12
CA LYS A 59 7.51 -5.46 -12.52
C LYS A 59 7.91 -3.99 -12.69
N ASN A 60 6.99 -3.19 -13.23
CA ASN A 60 7.11 -1.71 -13.30
C ASN A 60 6.82 -0.98 -11.97
N LYS A 61 6.48 -1.71 -10.90
CA LYS A 61 6.21 -1.14 -9.57
C LYS A 61 7.50 -0.89 -8.77
N CYS A 62 8.50 -0.25 -9.38
CA CYS A 62 9.58 0.39 -8.64
C CYS A 62 9.35 1.91 -8.55
N ARG A 63 8.17 2.33 -8.09
CA ARG A 63 7.94 3.68 -7.57
C ARG A 63 8.33 3.70 -6.10
N HIS A 64 9.62 3.75 -5.84
CA HIS A 64 10.21 4.53 -4.75
C HIS A 64 11.72 4.36 -4.85
N ILE A 65 12.43 5.45 -4.61
CA ILE A 65 13.89 5.54 -4.61
C ILE A 65 14.50 4.57 -3.56
N ASP A 66 13.69 4.03 -2.66
CA ASP A 66 14.04 3.10 -1.58
C ASP A 66 14.02 1.61 -1.97
N TYR A 67 14.25 1.26 -3.25
CA TYR A 67 14.55 -0.13 -3.62
C TYR A 67 15.98 -0.47 -3.18
N ALA A 68 16.19 -0.53 -1.88
CA ALA A 68 17.34 -1.19 -1.30
C ALA A 68 17.23 -2.68 -1.63
N GLU A 69 18.33 -3.29 -2.07
CA GLU A 69 18.49 -4.72 -2.23
C GLU A 69 18.35 -5.43 -0.89
N ASN A 70 17.13 -5.51 -0.39
CA ASN A 70 16.82 -6.48 0.61
C ASN A 70 16.42 -7.75 -0.12
N ASN A 71 17.34 -8.71 -0.09
CA ASN A 71 17.15 -10.12 -0.32
C ASN A 71 16.15 -10.72 0.72
N PHE A 72 14.97 -10.12 0.87
CA PHE A 72 13.86 -10.83 1.49
C PHE A 72 13.26 -11.69 0.39
N GLN A 73 13.78 -12.92 0.34
CA GLN A 73 13.07 -14.09 -0.12
C GLN A 73 11.58 -13.87 0.07
N SER A 74 10.81 -14.18 -0.98
CA SER A 74 9.38 -14.37 -0.90
C SER A 74 9.01 -14.90 0.47
N ILE A 75 8.39 -14.07 1.30
CA ILE A 75 7.48 -14.58 2.32
C ILE A 75 6.34 -15.19 1.50
N ASN A 76 6.56 -16.45 1.13
CA ASN A 76 5.55 -17.36 0.64
C ASN A 76 4.74 -17.76 1.89
N SER A 77 4.03 -16.79 2.42
CA SER A 77 2.87 -17.01 3.25
C SER A 77 1.92 -15.91 2.83
N LYS A 78 0.79 -16.34 2.30
CA LYS A 78 -0.43 -15.56 2.21
C LYS A 78 -0.85 -15.18 3.63
N VAL A 79 -0.08 -14.32 4.26
CA VAL A 79 -0.41 -13.65 5.52
C VAL A 79 -0.73 -12.24 5.09
N LEU A 80 -2.03 -11.99 5.03
CA LEU A 80 -2.58 -10.66 4.87
C LEU A 80 -1.94 -9.80 5.97
N LYS A 81 -0.99 -8.92 5.60
CA LYS A 81 -0.37 -7.93 6.53
C LYS A 81 -1.36 -6.86 7.02
N TYR A 82 -2.65 -7.15 6.93
CA TYR A 82 -3.73 -6.43 7.57
C TYR A 82 -4.99 -7.31 7.66
N GLN A 83 -4.84 -8.52 8.19
CA GLN A 83 -5.99 -9.18 8.80
C GLN A 83 -6.01 -8.76 10.27
N PHE A 84 -6.67 -7.64 10.56
CA PHE A 84 -7.44 -7.59 11.80
C PHE A 84 -8.56 -8.62 11.59
N ASP A 85 -8.25 -9.90 11.83
CA ASP A 85 -9.01 -11.06 11.38
C ASP A 85 -10.36 -11.24 12.13
N THR A 86 -10.99 -10.12 12.48
CA THR A 86 -12.26 -10.05 13.19
C THR A 86 -13.04 -8.76 12.87
N LEU A 87 -12.43 -7.73 12.25
CA LEU A 87 -13.08 -6.43 12.04
C LEU A 87 -13.04 -6.00 10.56
N ASP A 88 -14.21 -5.97 9.92
CA ASP A 88 -14.40 -5.40 8.60
C ASP A 88 -14.43 -3.86 8.71
N CYS A 89 -13.26 -3.22 8.85
CA CYS A 89 -13.11 -1.76 8.95
C CYS A 89 -12.15 -1.20 7.89
N THR A 90 -12.43 0.01 7.38
CA THR A 90 -11.44 0.77 6.62
C THR A 90 -10.40 1.43 7.53
N LEU A 91 -9.27 1.87 6.97
CA LEU A 91 -8.21 2.53 7.74
C LEU A 91 -8.70 3.79 8.47
N GLU A 92 -9.59 4.57 7.86
CA GLU A 92 -10.21 5.75 8.47
C GLU A 92 -11.20 5.37 9.58
N GLU A 93 -11.93 4.26 9.43
CA GLU A 93 -12.82 3.75 10.47
C GLU A 93 -12.02 3.30 11.70
N LEU A 94 -10.87 2.64 11.50
CA LEU A 94 -9.98 2.21 12.59
C LEU A 94 -9.36 3.38 13.34
N ALA A 95 -8.92 4.43 12.63
CA ALA A 95 -8.39 5.63 13.27
C ALA A 95 -9.44 6.30 14.20
N VAL A 96 -10.69 6.39 13.75
CA VAL A 96 -11.79 6.92 14.57
C VAL A 96 -12.10 6.00 15.75
N LEU A 97 -12.10 4.69 15.53
CA LEU A 97 -12.37 3.67 16.54
C LEU A 97 -11.33 3.67 17.67
N GLU A 98 -10.05 3.81 17.32
CA GLU A 98 -8.94 3.94 18.27
C GLU A 98 -9.08 5.22 19.13
N LEU A 99 -9.44 6.34 18.51
CA LEU A 99 -9.68 7.60 19.23
C LEU A 99 -10.86 7.50 20.20
N VAL A 100 -11.93 6.82 19.80
CA VAL A 100 -13.10 6.58 20.66
C VAL A 100 -12.75 5.63 21.81
N ALA A 101 -11.91 4.61 21.56
CA ALA A 101 -11.42 3.71 22.59
C ALA A 101 -10.55 4.43 23.64
N LYS A 102 -9.70 5.37 23.19
CA LYS A 102 -8.88 6.21 24.09
C LYS A 102 -9.74 7.19 24.90
N ASN A 103 -10.75 7.81 24.26
CA ASN A 103 -11.58 8.85 24.85
C ASN A 103 -13.08 8.57 24.66
N SER A 104 -13.71 7.91 25.63
CA SER A 104 -15.14 7.56 25.57
C SER A 104 -16.10 8.76 25.53
N THR A 105 -15.66 9.96 25.92
CA THR A 105 -16.47 11.19 25.88
C THR A 105 -16.21 12.09 24.67
N ILE A 106 -15.48 11.60 23.67
CA ILE A 106 -15.01 12.40 22.54
C ILE A 106 -16.17 13.03 21.73
N LYS A 107 -16.03 14.31 21.40
CA LYS A 107 -17.00 15.04 20.55
C LYS A 107 -16.69 14.85 19.06
N GLN A 108 -17.71 15.01 18.22
CA GLN A 108 -17.54 14.92 16.76
C GLN A 108 -16.57 15.98 16.21
N GLN A 109 -16.49 17.16 16.85
CA GLN A 109 -15.55 18.23 16.50
C GLN A 109 -14.10 17.84 16.82
N GLU A 110 -13.86 17.22 17.98
CA GLU A 110 -12.54 16.73 18.37
C GLU A 110 -12.05 15.61 17.43
N LEU A 111 -12.96 14.74 16.95
CA LEU A 111 -12.63 13.75 15.92
C LEU A 111 -12.26 14.39 14.57
N VAL A 112 -12.92 15.49 14.20
CA VAL A 112 -12.58 16.25 12.98
C VAL A 112 -11.18 16.83 13.08
N GLU A 113 -10.84 17.44 14.22
CA GLU A 113 -9.52 18.02 14.47
C GLU A 113 -8.43 16.95 14.50
N ALA A 114 -8.67 15.82 15.19
CA ALA A 114 -7.70 14.74 15.32
C ALA A 114 -7.44 13.97 14.01
N THR A 115 -8.45 13.81 13.17
CA THR A 115 -8.32 13.04 11.91
C THR A 115 -8.07 13.91 10.68
N GLY A 116 -8.24 15.22 10.78
CA GLY A 116 -8.17 16.16 9.65
C GLY A 116 -9.27 15.94 8.60
N LYS A 117 -10.35 15.22 8.94
CA LYS A 117 -11.44 14.86 8.00
C LYS A 117 -12.63 15.80 8.16
N SER A 118 -13.43 15.91 7.11
CA SER A 118 -14.66 16.71 7.16
C SER A 118 -15.66 16.16 8.19
N ILE A 119 -16.47 17.05 8.76
CA ILE A 119 -17.55 16.68 9.70
C ILE A 119 -18.54 15.68 9.08
N ALA A 120 -18.78 15.76 7.76
CA ALA A 120 -19.66 14.83 7.05
C ALA A 120 -19.03 13.43 6.97
N THR A 121 -17.72 13.34 6.71
CA THR A 121 -16.97 12.08 6.70
C THR A 121 -17.00 11.43 8.07
N ILE A 122 -16.74 12.19 9.14
CA ILE A 122 -16.79 11.70 10.52
C ILE A 122 -18.18 11.18 10.90
N LYS A 123 -19.26 11.91 10.55
CA LYS A 123 -20.63 11.44 10.75
C LYS A 123 -20.92 10.13 10.01
N ARG A 124 -20.45 10.01 8.76
CA ARG A 124 -20.61 8.78 7.96
C ARG A 124 -19.86 7.61 8.60
N ILE A 125 -18.62 7.82 9.04
CA ILE A 125 -17.80 6.80 9.70
C ILE A 125 -18.44 6.36 11.02
N MET A 126 -18.83 7.29 11.89
CA MET A 126 -19.51 6.93 13.15
C MET A 126 -20.79 6.13 12.90
N LYS A 127 -21.58 6.50 11.89
CA LYS A 127 -22.78 5.74 11.50
C LYS A 127 -22.42 4.33 11.02
N SER A 128 -21.35 4.19 10.23
CA SER A 128 -20.84 2.89 9.78
C SER A 128 -20.40 2.02 10.96
N LEU A 129 -19.61 2.56 11.89
CA LEU A 129 -19.15 1.86 13.11
C LEU A 129 -20.33 1.44 14.01
N GLN A 130 -21.36 2.27 14.12
CA GLN A 130 -22.60 1.92 14.83
C GLN A 130 -23.35 0.79 14.13
N ASN A 131 -23.50 0.85 12.80
CA ASN A 131 -24.18 -0.20 12.02
C ASN A 131 -23.46 -1.55 12.12
N LYS A 132 -22.12 -1.52 12.22
CA LYS A 132 -21.27 -2.71 12.43
C LYS A 132 -21.26 -3.22 13.88
N ASN A 133 -21.99 -2.56 14.78
CA ASN A 133 -22.02 -2.84 16.22
C ASN A 133 -20.64 -2.73 16.90
N TYR A 134 -19.73 -1.90 16.39
CA TYR A 134 -18.40 -1.69 16.98
C TYR A 134 -18.41 -0.63 18.08
N ILE A 135 -19.30 0.36 17.96
CA ILE A 135 -19.51 1.39 18.97
C ILE A 135 -20.98 1.53 19.30
N ARG A 136 -21.27 1.78 20.58
CA ARG A 136 -22.61 2.09 21.10
C ARG A 136 -22.56 3.37 21.89
N ARG A 137 -23.69 4.07 21.93
CA ARG A 137 -23.86 5.24 22.80
C ARG A 137 -24.58 4.83 24.09
N GLU A 138 -23.92 4.98 25.23
CA GLU A 138 -24.38 4.49 26.54
C GLU A 138 -25.44 5.43 27.17
N SER A 139 -25.51 6.70 26.78
CA SER A 139 -26.42 7.68 27.42
C SER A 139 -27.03 8.70 26.44
N GLY A 140 -28.09 9.37 26.91
CA GLY A 140 -28.90 10.32 26.13
C GLY A 140 -28.15 11.56 25.59
N LYS A 141 -28.87 12.38 24.82
CA LYS A 141 -28.33 13.45 23.95
C LYS A 141 -27.34 14.44 24.61
N ARG A 142 -27.44 14.67 25.93
CA ARG A 142 -26.64 15.67 26.66
C ARG A 142 -25.35 15.14 27.30
N TYR A 143 -25.30 13.86 27.70
CA TYR A 143 -24.15 13.27 28.42
C TYR A 143 -23.73 11.91 27.87
N GLY A 144 -24.15 11.59 26.64
CA GLY A 144 -23.88 10.31 25.99
C GLY A 144 -22.39 10.05 25.80
N LYS A 145 -21.89 9.00 26.47
CA LYS A 145 -20.56 8.42 26.25
C LYS A 145 -20.62 7.37 25.14
N TRP A 146 -19.49 7.14 24.50
CA TRP A 146 -19.26 6.08 23.53
C TRP A 146 -18.61 4.89 24.22
N GLU A 147 -19.22 3.73 24.02
CA GLU A 147 -18.74 2.45 24.47
C GLU A 147 -18.27 1.67 23.25
N VAL A 148 -17.02 1.19 23.29
CA VAL A 148 -16.48 0.32 22.25
C VAL A 148 -16.84 -1.12 22.62
N LEU A 149 -17.59 -1.79 21.75
CA LEU A 149 -18.11 -3.13 21.99
C LEU A 149 -17.17 -4.24 21.52
N ILE A 150 -15.99 -3.87 21.02
CA ILE A 150 -14.97 -4.77 20.49
C ILE A 150 -13.70 -4.68 21.33
N HIS A 151 -13.00 -5.80 21.46
CA HIS A 151 -11.71 -5.83 22.14
C HIS A 151 -10.62 -5.43 21.14
N LEU A 152 -10.09 -4.21 21.27
CA LEU A 152 -8.83 -3.84 20.62
C LEU A 152 -7.70 -4.43 21.48
N LEU A 153 -6.97 -5.42 20.95
CA LEU A 153 -5.78 -5.99 21.60
C LEU A 153 -4.55 -5.12 21.33
#